data_AF-S9V8T2-F1
#
_entry.id   AF-S9V8T2-F1
#
_cell.length_a   1.000
_cell.length_b   1.000
_cell.length_c   1.000
_cell.angle_alpha   90.00
_cell.angle_beta   90.00
_cell.angle_gamma   90.00
#
_symmetry.space_group_name_H-M   'P 1'
#
loop_
_entity.id
_entity.type
_entity.pdbx_description
1 polymer ?
#
loop_
_entity_poly.entity_id
_entity_poly.type
_entity_poly.pdbx_seq_one_letter_code
_entity_poly.pdbx_strand_id
1 'polypeptide(L)' 'MNVGVKQESYRIETMMSNMRSECFNLCCSDLTSNELNMNEVHCIDRCAWRYLRTHRIISHALDKNQKFGK' A
#
# COMPACT_ATOMS: atom_id res chain seq x y z
N MET A 1 4.22 -20.68 16.58
CA MET A 1 3.82 -19.82 15.43
C MET A 1 4.40 -20.39 14.15
N ASN A 2 3.57 -20.64 13.14
CA ASN A 2 3.98 -21.20 11.85
C ASN A 2 4.84 -20.19 11.07
N VAL A 3 5.98 -20.63 10.52
CA VAL A 3 6.93 -19.79 9.78
C VAL A 3 6.28 -19.15 8.55
N GLY A 4 5.38 -19.87 7.85
CA GLY A 4 4.65 -19.33 6.70
C GLY A 4 3.73 -18.17 7.09
N VAL A 5 3.08 -18.26 8.26
CA VAL A 5 2.24 -17.17 8.77
C VAL A 5 3.08 -15.94 9.08
N LYS A 6 4.27 -16.11 9.68
CA LYS A 6 5.18 -14.98 9.94
C LYS A 6 5.63 -14.28 8.66
N GLN A 7 5.91 -15.04 7.61
CA GLN A 7 6.35 -14.46 6.34
C GLN A 7 5.24 -13.65 5.66
N GLU A 8 4.02 -14.16 5.64
CA GLU A 8 2.87 -13.42 5.09
C GLU A 8 2.53 -12.19 5.92
N SER A 9 2.61 -12.29 7.26
CA SER A 9 2.45 -11.12 8.14
C SER A 9 3.47 -10.03 7.83
N TYR A 10 4.74 -10.39 7.63
CA TYR A 10 5.80 -9.43 7.30
C TYR A 10 5.58 -8.77 5.93
N ARG A 11 5.10 -9.52 4.93
CA ARG A 11 4.75 -8.98 3.61
C ARG A 11 3.62 -7.96 3.72
N ILE A 12 2.58 -8.28 4.49
CA ILE A 12 1.45 -7.38 4.72
C ILE A 12 1.92 -6.12 5.45
N GLU A 13 2.73 -6.26 6.49
CA GLU A 13 3.28 -5.14 7.25
C GLU A 13 4.10 -4.19 6.36
N THR A 14 4.99 -4.74 5.53
CA THR A 14 5.81 -3.97 4.60
C THR A 14 4.93 -3.21 3.59
N MET A 15 3.94 -3.89 3.01
CA MET A 15 2.99 -3.27 2.08
C MET A 15 2.20 -2.13 2.75
N MET A 16 1.71 -2.34 3.96
CA MET A 16 0.96 -1.35 4.73
C MET A 16 1.82 -0.16 5.15
N SER A 17 3.09 -0.40 5.51
CA SER A 17 4.05 0.66 5.81
C SER A 17 4.28 1.56 4.60
N ASN A 18 4.57 0.96 3.44
CA ASN A 18 4.80 1.71 2.20
C ASN A 18 3.55 2.49 1.77
N MET A 19 2.37 1.86 1.81
CA MET A 19 1.11 2.51 1.47
C MET A 19 0.86 3.74 2.36
N ARG A 20 1.11 3.62 3.67
CA ARG A 20 0.95 4.73 4.62
C ARG A 20 1.86 5.90 4.27
N SER A 21 3.14 5.64 4.02
CA SER A 21 4.11 6.68 3.66
C SER A 21 3.75 7.39 2.36
N GLU A 22 3.39 6.62 1.33
CA GLU A 22 3.00 7.19 0.03
C GLU A 22 1.72 8.04 0.14
N CYS A 23 0.69 7.52 0.81
CA CYS A 23 -0.56 8.27 0.95
C CYS A 23 -0.41 9.49 1.86
N PHE A 24 0.44 9.43 2.89
CA PHE A 24 0.78 10.60 3.69
C PHE A 24 1.45 11.67 2.84
N ASN A 25 2.49 11.31 2.08
CA ASN A 25 3.23 12.26 1.23
C ASN A 25 2.35 12.89 0.13
N LEU A 26 1.37 12.15 -0.37
CA LEU A 26 0.50 12.61 -1.45
C LEU A 26 -0.67 13.47 -0.95
N CYS A 27 -1.21 13.14 0.22
CA CYS A 27 -2.49 13.68 0.69
C CYS A 27 -2.37 14.61 1.88
N CYS A 28 -1.41 14.42 2.78
CA CYS A 28 -1.27 15.24 3.98
C CYS A 28 -0.39 16.45 3.67
N SER A 29 -1.02 17.58 3.39
CA SER A 29 -0.33 18.83 3.05
C SER A 29 -0.25 19.79 4.24
N ASP A 30 -1.20 19.69 5.16
CA ASP A 30 -1.20 20.45 6.41
C ASP A 30 -0.62 19.59 7.54
N LEU A 31 0.56 19.98 8.02
CA LEU A 31 1.23 19.35 9.17
C LEU A 31 1.12 20.19 10.44
N THR A 32 0.37 21.30 10.39
CA THR A 32 0.19 22.21 11.53
C THR A 32 -0.97 21.77 12.43
N SER A 33 -1.93 21.05 11.86
CA SER A 33 -3.06 20.44 12.55
C SER A 33 -2.75 18.99 12.91
N ASN A 34 -3.23 18.53 14.07
CA ASN A 34 -3.22 17.12 14.45
C ASN A 34 -4.40 16.34 13.86
N GLU A 35 -5.31 17.02 13.17
CA GLU A 35 -6.50 16.44 12.54
C GLU A 35 -6.44 16.60 11.02
N LEU A 36 -6.86 15.54 10.31
CA LEU A 36 -7.02 15.54 8.87
C LEU A 36 -8.27 16.33 8.49
N ASN A 37 -8.14 17.21 7.50
CA ASN A 37 -9.32 17.85 6.93
C ASN A 37 -10.08 16.89 5.99
N MET A 38 -11.34 17.23 5.65
CA MET A 38 -12.19 16.37 4.81
C MET A 38 -11.58 16.04 3.43
N ASN A 39 -10.81 16.96 2.85
CA ASN A 39 -10.15 16.71 1.56
C ASN A 39 -9.02 15.69 1.72
N GLU A 40 -8.25 15.78 2.80
CA GLU A 40 -7.16 14.85 3.12
C GLU A 40 -7.72 13.45 3.40
N VAL A 41 -8.81 13.33 4.15
CA VAL A 41 -9.52 12.06 4.39
C VAL A 41 -9.95 11.42 3.06
N HIS A 42 -10.64 12.18 2.20
CA HIS A 42 -11.06 11.68 0.89
C HIS A 42 -9.88 11.32 -0.02
N CYS A 43 -8.76 12.05 0.08
CA CYS A 43 -7.56 11.75 -0.67
C CYS A 43 -6.92 10.43 -0.19
N ILE A 44 -6.79 10.24 1.13
CA ILE A 44 -6.20 9.02 1.72
C ILE A 44 -7.00 7.78 1.31
N ASP A 45 -8.34 7.84 1.39
CA ASP A 45 -9.21 6.74 0.97
C ASP A 45 -8.97 6.34 -0.49
N ARG A 46 -8.91 7.34 -1.39
CA ARG A 46 -8.65 7.11 -2.82
C ARG A 46 -7.22 6.60 -3.06
N CYS A 47 -6.25 7.11 -2.31
CA CYS A 47 -4.87 6.70 -2.41
C CYS A 47 -4.70 5.23 -2.01
N ALA A 48 -5.22 4.81 -0.85
CA ALA A 48 -5.15 3.43 -0.39
C ALA A 48 -5.77 2.45 -1.39
N TRP A 49 -6.95 2.78 -1.92
CA TRP A 49 -7.62 1.98 -2.96
C TRP A 49 -6.78 1.84 -4.24
N ARG A 50 -6.22 2.94 -4.73
CA ARG A 50 -5.37 2.94 -5.93
C ARG A 50 -4.06 2.18 -5.70
N TYR A 51 -3.46 2.32 -4.52
CA TYR A 51 -2.24 1.62 -4.15
C TYR A 51 -2.46 0.10 -4.17
N LEU A 52 -3.49 -0.40 -3.48
CA LEU A 52 -3.81 -1.83 -3.45
C LEU A 52 -4.14 -2.39 -4.85
N ARG A 53 -4.89 -1.63 -5.66
CA ARG A 53 -5.17 -2.00 -7.06
C ARG A 53 -3.90 -2.12 -7.88
N THR A 54 -3.00 -1.15 -7.74
CA THR A 54 -1.70 -1.12 -8.44
C THR A 54 -0.81 -2.28 -8.00
N HIS A 55 -0.71 -2.52 -6.69
CA HIS A 55 0.01 -3.65 -6.12
C HIS A 55 -0.48 -4.98 -6.72
N ARG A 56 -1.80 -5.19 -6.79
CA ARG A 56 -2.39 -6.40 -7.42
C ARG A 56 -2.01 -6.55 -8.89
N ILE A 57 -2.03 -5.47 -9.68
CA ILE A 57 -1.64 -5.49 -11.10
C ILE A 57 -0.16 -5.89 -11.24
N ILE A 58 0.71 -5.29 -10.43
CA ILE A 58 2.15 -5.58 -10.43
C ILE A 58 2.41 -7.03 -10.03
N SER A 59 1.81 -7.51 -8.93
CA SER A 59 1.96 -8.91 -8.49
C SER A 59 1.55 -9.88 -9.59
N HIS A 60 0.41 -9.66 -10.23
CA HIS A 60 -0.06 -10.51 -11.33
C HIS A 60 0.89 -10.48 -12.54
N ALA A 61 1.46 -9.32 -12.86
CA ALA A 61 2.45 -9.19 -13.95
C ALA A 61 3.76 -9.93 -13.63
N LEU A 62 4.24 -9.85 -12.38
CA LEU A 62 5.43 -10.56 -11.92
C LEU A 62 5.22 -12.08 -11.96
N ASP A 63 4.06 -12.56 -11.48
CA ASP A 63 3.70 -13.98 -11.52
C ASP A 63 3.63 -14.51 -12.96
N LYS A 64 3.09 -13.70 -13.88
CA LYS A 64 3.06 -14.04 -15.31
C LYS A 64 4.48 -14.14 -15.88
N ASN A 65 5.34 -13.16 -15.62
CA ASN A 65 6.71 -13.17 -16.14
C ASN A 65 7.54 -14.34 -15.58
N GLN A 66 7.35 -14.72 -14.31
CA GLN A 66 8.00 -15.91 -13.75
C GLN A 66 7.61 -17.23 -14.43
N LYS A 67 6.41 -17.30 -15.03
CA LYS A 67 5.94 -18.47 -15.78
C LYS A 67 6.49 -18.57 -17.21
N PHE A 68 6.87 -17.44 -17.82
CA PHE A 68 7.42 -17.41 -19.19
C PHE A 68 8.96 -17.40 -19.23
N GLY A 69 9.63 -17.18 -18.09
CA GLY A 69 11.09 -17.23 -17.96
C GLY A 69 11.67 -18.60 -17.57
N LYS A 70 10.89 -19.68 -17.71
CA LYS A 70 11.32 -21.07 -17.51
C LYS A 70 11.21 -21.86 -18.79
#